data_AF-A0A2A4T0W1-F1
#
_entry.id   AF-A0A2A4T0W1-F1
#
_cell.length_a   1.000
_cell.length_b   1.000
_cell.length_c   1.000
_cell.angle_alpha   90.00
_cell.angle_beta   90.00
_cell.angle_gamma   90.00
#
_symmetry.space_group_name_H-M   'P 1'
#
loop_
_entity.id
_entity.type
_entity.pdbx_description
1 polymer ?
#
loop_
_entity_poly.entity_id
_entity_poly.type
_entity_poly.pdbx_seq_one_letter_code
_entity_poly.pdbx_strand_id
1 'polypeptide(L)'
;MRAVKSVLVMAGALKRANPDLGEDATLIRAMVDSNVPKFLKDDLPLFSAIVQDLFPTVIIKDPDYGELEKQIIDSLGILKYQKVPEFIHKTI
;
A
#
# COMPACT_ATOMS: atom_id res chain seq x y z
N MET A 1 12.55 -15.96 -9.33
CA MET A 1 11.95 -16.15 -7.98
C MET A 1 12.30 -15.07 -6.94
N ARG A 2 13.05 -13.99 -7.27
CA ARG A 2 13.40 -12.94 -6.29
C ARG A 2 12.19 -12.14 -5.78
N ALA A 3 11.24 -11.82 -6.65
CA ALA A 3 10.04 -11.06 -6.28
C ALA A 3 9.21 -11.75 -5.18
N VAL A 4 8.98 -13.07 -5.30
CA VAL A 4 8.25 -13.86 -4.30
C VAL A 4 8.97 -13.83 -2.95
N LYS A 5 10.30 -14.01 -2.94
CA LYS A 5 11.09 -13.93 -1.71
C LYS A 5 10.96 -12.55 -1.05
N SER A 6 11.03 -11.47 -1.83
CA SER A 6 10.90 -10.11 -1.30
C SER A 6 9.54 -9.86 -0.64
N VAL A 7 8.45 -10.34 -1.27
CA VAL A 7 7.10 -10.24 -0.69
C VAL A 7 7.00 -11.00 0.64
N LEU A 8 7.54 -12.21 0.71
CA LEU A 8 7.53 -13.01 1.95
C LEU A 8 8.33 -12.37 3.08
N VAL A 9 9.49 -11.79 2.78
CA VAL A 9 10.29 -11.06 3.77
C VAL A 9 9.53 -9.84 4.29
N MET A 10 8.86 -9.10 3.39
CA MET A 10 8.04 -7.95 3.75
C MET A 10 6.83 -8.36 4.60
N ALA A 11 6.11 -9.42 4.23
CA ALA A 11 5.00 -9.96 5.02
C ALA A 11 5.47 -10.36 6.43
N GLY A 12 6.63 -11.02 6.54
CA GLY A 12 7.20 -11.36 7.84
C GLY A 12 7.55 -10.14 8.69
N ALA A 13 8.03 -9.05 8.09
CA ALA A 13 8.26 -7.79 8.80
C ALA A 13 6.96 -7.15 9.27
N LEU A 14 5.93 -7.11 8.42
CA LEU A 14 4.61 -6.59 8.75
C LEU A 14 3.94 -7.36 9.89
N LYS A 15 4.05 -8.70 9.89
CA LYS A 15 3.50 -9.55 10.97
C LYS A 15 4.20 -9.31 12.31
N ARG A 16 5.51 -9.09 12.31
CA ARG A 16 6.25 -8.75 13.55
C ARG A 16 5.87 -7.39 14.10
N ALA A 17 5.61 -6.41 13.22
CA ALA A 17 5.14 -5.09 13.62
C ALA A 17 3.68 -5.09 14.09
N ASN A 18 2.85 -5.99 13.54
CA ASN A 18 1.42 -6.12 13.84
C ASN A 18 1.05 -7.57 14.15
N PRO A 19 1.36 -8.09 15.35
CA PRO A 19 1.13 -9.50 15.69
C PRO A 19 -0.33 -9.94 15.60
N ASP A 20 -1.27 -9.03 15.84
CA ASP A 20 -2.71 -9.32 15.84
C ASP A 20 -3.34 -9.35 14.44
N LEU A 21 -2.62 -8.87 13.42
CA LEU A 21 -3.12 -8.87 12.04
C LEU A 21 -3.18 -10.31 11.50
N GLY A 22 -4.29 -10.69 10.87
CA GLY A 22 -4.43 -12.00 10.23
C GLY A 22 -3.32 -12.27 9.21
N GLU A 23 -2.87 -13.51 9.10
CA GLU A 23 -1.77 -13.88 8.20
C GLU A 23 -2.13 -13.61 6.73
N ASP A 24 -3.36 -13.95 6.32
CA ASP A 24 -3.87 -13.69 4.97
C ASP A 24 -3.83 -12.20 4.65
N ALA A 25 -4.35 -11.37 5.55
CA ALA A 25 -4.33 -9.91 5.41
C ALA A 25 -2.89 -9.37 5.32
N THR A 26 -1.97 -9.93 6.10
CA THR A 26 -0.57 -9.53 6.10
C THR A 26 0.12 -9.88 4.78
N LEU A 27 -0.11 -11.08 4.26
CA LEU A 27 0.47 -11.55 3.01
C LEU A 27 -0.07 -10.75 1.82
N ILE A 28 -1.38 -10.55 1.77
CA ILE A 28 -2.03 -9.77 0.72
C ILE A 28 -1.55 -8.32 0.77
N ARG A 29 -1.44 -7.72 1.96
CA ARG A 29 -0.89 -6.36 2.12
C ARG A 29 0.51 -6.25 1.52
N ALA A 30 1.42 -7.17 1.88
CA ALA A 30 2.77 -7.18 1.33
C ALA A 30 2.80 -7.35 -0.21
N MET A 31 1.89 -8.18 -0.75
CA MET A 31 1.74 -8.38 -2.19
C MET A 31 1.25 -7.11 -2.89
N VAL A 32 0.23 -6.44 -2.34
CA VAL A 32 -0.32 -5.20 -2.88
C VAL A 32 0.72 -4.09 -2.85
N ASP A 33 1.37 -3.86 -1.70
CA ASP A 33 2.39 -2.82 -1.54
C ASP A 33 3.59 -3.04 -2.48
N SER A 34 3.97 -4.30 -2.73
CA SER A 34 5.06 -4.60 -3.67
C SER A 34 4.68 -4.34 -5.12
N ASN A 35 3.41 -4.49 -5.50
CA ASN A 35 3.00 -4.53 -6.92
C ASN A 35 2.29 -3.27 -7.39
N VAL A 36 1.48 -2.60 -6.57
CA VAL A 36 0.77 -1.35 -6.93
C VAL A 36 1.68 -0.28 -7.52
N PRO A 37 2.90 0.00 -6.98
CA PRO A 37 3.79 1.01 -7.55
C PRO A 37 4.33 0.66 -8.95
N LYS A 38 4.19 -0.58 -9.40
CA LYS A 38 4.68 -1.06 -10.70
C LYS A 38 3.61 -1.01 -11.78
N PHE A 39 2.35 -0.80 -11.41
CA PHE A 39 1.22 -0.87 -12.31
C PHE A 39 0.90 0.48 -12.94
N LEU A 40 0.32 0.43 -14.15
CA LEU A 40 -0.33 1.60 -14.73
C LEU A 40 -1.67 1.84 -14.04
N LYS A 41 -2.21 3.06 -14.15
CA LYS A 41 -3.51 3.42 -13.56
C LYS A 41 -4.62 2.48 -14.01
N ASP A 42 -4.57 2.06 -15.28
CA ASP A 42 -5.57 1.18 -15.89
C ASP A 42 -5.47 -0.29 -15.44
N ASP A 43 -4.32 -0.70 -14.90
CA ASP A 43 -4.10 -2.07 -14.41
C ASP A 43 -4.62 -2.26 -12.97
N LEU A 44 -4.74 -1.17 -12.20
CA LEU A 44 -5.13 -1.22 -10.78
C LEU A 44 -6.53 -1.83 -10.56
N PRO A 45 -7.57 -1.48 -11.34
CA PRO A 45 -8.90 -2.09 -11.18
C PRO A 45 -8.88 -3.60 -11.43
N LEU A 46 -8.17 -4.05 -12.47
CA LEU A 46 -8.05 -5.47 -12.81
C LEU A 46 -7.30 -6.24 -11.71
N PHE A 47 -6.19 -5.67 -11.23
CA PHE A 47 -5.44 -6.28 -10.13
C PHE A 47 -6.29 -6.40 -8.87
N SER A 48 -7.03 -5.34 -8.50
CA SER A 48 -7.91 -5.38 -7.33
C SER A 48 -9.03 -6.41 -7.47
N ALA A 49 -9.61 -6.57 -8.66
CA ALA A 49 -10.62 -7.59 -8.93
C ALA A 49 -10.06 -9.01 -8.77
N ILE A 50 -8.88 -9.29 -9.33
CA ILE A 50 -8.22 -10.60 -9.19
C ILE A 50 -7.92 -10.92 -7.72
N VAL A 51 -7.44 -9.94 -6.95
CA VAL A 51 -7.17 -10.13 -5.52
C VAL A 51 -8.45 -10.42 -4.75
N GLN A 52 -9.55 -9.71 -5.05
CA GLN A 52 -10.83 -9.90 -4.39
C GLN A 52 -11.46 -11.27 -4.72
N ASP A 53 -11.32 -11.74 -5.96
CA ASP A 53 -11.79 -13.07 -6.38
C ASP A 53 -11.03 -14.20 -5.66
N LEU A 54 -9.71 -14.03 -5.45
CA LEU A 54 -8.86 -15.02 -4.78
C LEU A 54 -8.98 -14.98 -3.26
N PHE A 55 -9.26 -13.81 -2.67
CA PHE A 55 -9.28 -13.58 -1.23
C PHE A 55 -10.52 -12.79 -0.79
N PRO A 56 -11.73 -13.36 -0.93
CA PRO A 56 -12.99 -12.62 -0.77
C PRO A 56 -13.28 -12.15 0.67
N THR A 57 -12.67 -12.80 1.67
CA THR A 57 -12.87 -12.50 3.10
C THR A 57 -11.91 -11.45 3.64
N VAL A 58 -10.92 -11.03 2.85
CA VAL A 58 -9.87 -10.13 3.33
C VAL A 58 -10.21 -8.69 2.94
N ILE A 59 -10.34 -7.84 3.97
CA ILE A 59 -10.49 -6.39 3.79
C ILE A 59 -9.11 -5.76 3.95
N ILE A 60 -8.53 -5.29 2.85
CA ILE A 60 -7.30 -4.51 2.86
C ILE A 60 -7.68 -3.10 3.30
N LYS A 61 -7.27 -2.69 4.49
CA LYS A 61 -7.38 -1.31 4.92
C LYS A 61 -6.23 -0.50 4.33
N ASP A 62 -6.55 0.70 3.86
CA ASP A 62 -5.52 1.68 3.58
C ASP A 62 -4.83 2.08 4.89
N PRO A 63 -3.50 2.19 4.88
CA PRO A 63 -2.74 2.58 6.04
C PRO A 63 -3.04 4.05 6.33
N ASP A 64 -3.28 4.34 7.60
CA ASP A 64 -3.38 5.72 8.06
C ASP A 64 -1.97 6.29 8.18
N TYR A 65 -1.60 7.13 7.22
CA TYR A 65 -0.31 7.82 7.22
C TYR A 65 -0.28 9.04 8.14
N GLY A 66 -1.43 9.48 8.66
CA GLY A 66 -1.60 10.49 9.69
C GLY A 66 -0.64 11.68 9.58
N GLU A 67 0.36 11.71 10.46
CA GLU A 67 1.32 12.81 10.56
C GLU A 67 2.20 12.97 9.31
N LEU A 68 2.56 11.88 8.62
CA LEU A 68 3.38 11.96 7.40
C LEU A 68 2.63 12.70 6.30
N GLU A 69 1.37 12.34 6.07
CA GLU A 69 0.53 13.00 5.05
C GLU A 69 0.36 14.49 5.36
N LYS A 70 0.11 14.82 6.63
CA LYS A 70 0.00 16.20 7.10
C LYS A 70 1.28 17.01 6.84
N GLN A 71 2.45 16.46 7.19
CA GLN A 71 3.73 17.15 6.98
C GLN A 71 4.05 17.35 5.50
N ILE A 72 3.66 16.42 4.61
CA ILE A 72 3.78 16.58 3.16
C ILE A 72 2.90 17.76 2.69
N ILE A 73 1.65 17.81 3.15
CA ILE A 73 0.70 18.89 2.81
C ILE A 73 1.21 20.26 3.28
N ASP A 74 1.75 20.33 4.49
CA ASP A 74 2.29 21.56 5.07
C ASP A 74 3.53 22.03 4.31
N SER A 75 4.44 21.10 3.97
CA SER A 75 5.64 21.38 3.17
C SER A 75 5.30 21.91 1.78
N LEU A 76 4.29 21.32 1.11
CA LEU A 76 3.78 21.83 -0.17
C LEU A 76 3.22 23.26 -0.05
N GLY A 77 2.56 23.56 1.08
CA GLY A 77 2.07 24.89 1.39
C GLY A 77 3.18 25.93 1.54
N ILE A 78 4.25 25.59 2.27
CA ILE A 78 5.42 26.46 2.47
C ILE A 78 6.09 26.76 1.12
N LEU A 79 6.22 25.74 0.26
CA LEU A 79 6.83 25.88 -1.07
C LEU A 79 5.89 26.48 -2.12
N LYS A 80 4.65 26.81 -1.75
CA LYS A 80 3.59 27.36 -2.64
C LYS A 80 3.27 26.47 -3.85
N TYR A 81 3.34 25.15 -3.67
CA TYR A 81 2.95 24.18 -4.70
C TYR A 81 1.46 23.80 -4.61
N GLN A 82 0.92 23.30 -5.72
CA GLN A 82 -0.44 22.78 -5.75
C GLN A 82 -0.53 21.45 -4.99
N LYS A 83 -1.51 21.36 -4.09
CA LYS A 83 -1.78 20.16 -3.29
C LYS A 83 -2.65 19.19 -4.08
N VAL A 84 -2.04 18.41 -4.97
CA VAL A 84 -2.73 17.39 -5.77
C VAL A 84 -2.80 16.08 -4.95
N PRO A 85 -3.99 15.50 -4.70
CA PRO A 85 -4.12 14.28 -3.88
C PRO A 85 -3.30 13.09 -4.39
N GLU A 86 -3.25 12.89 -5.71
CA GLU A 86 -2.47 11.82 -6.35
C GLU A 86 -0.95 12.04 -6.19
N PHE A 87 -0.50 13.30 -6.06
CA PHE A 87 0.90 13.60 -5.77
C PHE A 87 1.25 13.22 -4.33
N ILE A 88 0.37 13.54 -3.38
CA ILE A 88 0.54 13.19 -1.97
C ILE A 88 0.59 11.67 -1.80
N HIS A 89 -0.39 10.95 -2.38
CA HIS A 89 -0.45 9.48 -2.32
C HIS A 89 0.76 8.80 -2.97
N LYS A 90 1.36 9.38 -4.02
CA LYS A 90 2.57 8.83 -4.66
C LYS A 90 3.86 9.13 -3.90
N THR A 91 3.85 10.12 -3.01
CA THR A 91 5.04 10.53 -2.25
C THR A 91 5.25 9.64 -1.02
N ILE A 92 4.19 8.98 -0.58
CA ILE A 92 4.15 8.06 0.56
C ILE A 92 4.48 6.64 0.08
#